data_AF-V8CGM8-F1
#
_entry.id   AF-V8CGM8-F1
#
_cell.length_a   1.000
_cell.length_b   1.000
_cell.length_c   1.000
_cell.angle_alpha   90.00
_cell.angle_beta   90.00
_cell.angle_gamma   90.00
#
_symmetry.space_group_name_H-M   'P 1'
#
loop_
_entity.id
_entity.type
_entity.pdbx_description
1 polymer ?
#
loop_
_entity_poly.entity_id
_entity_poly.type
_entity_poly.pdbx_seq_one_letter_code
_entity_poly.pdbx_strand_id
1 'polypeptide(L)'
;MQLYYPLASQPIMGLSFSTLCEDDVQCVLAMRNDKRVASFMYAQSISLEAHREFIRSLKDNPRSKYWLFKCGSVVLGVGSLSKISLHNAHAYIGIYTNPFLSKQQRRALCEGSAFSSVGEMVLAALEQAGRELGLHALYLEVLESNAHARAFYERSGFALQGRLREFIRANAPASPNELTQNFADVCVYGKVLESKSGDEQAKNKAFPPKQKAGPLLVAEISANHNQSLRLAKHTIKAAKIAGADFVKLQTYTPECLTIASTKTHFRIDSGTLWDGESLYDLYQKAYTPFAWHKELFDYARGLGVGIFSSPFSAKALELLESLECPMYKIASFEITDIPFIKLVASTKKPIIISTGIATHQEILEALQACYDAGNDDITLLLCTSSYPAPLESAQIASMPTLARYGVKYGLSDHTQGDLCALLACALGASMIEKHFIIRRSLGGVDAEFSMEAREFQALARKLKSAHLALGSQDLDSKLESNASSSGRAFARSLFVCEDVKKGQILTPSNIRSIRPSGGLSPKFLPEVLGKRASRDLEKGSPLSWQDFS
;
A
#
# COMPACT_ATOMS: atom_id res chain seq x y z
N MET A 1 27.40 4.07 6.91
CA MET A 1 27.95 5.42 6.68
C MET A 1 28.02 6.11 8.02
N GLN A 2 29.21 6.53 8.45
CA GLN A 2 29.33 7.43 9.61
C GLN A 2 28.87 8.81 9.17
N LEU A 3 28.03 9.46 9.97
CA LEU A 3 27.51 10.80 9.70
C LEU A 3 28.14 11.79 10.66
N TYR A 4 28.61 12.93 10.16
CA TYR A 4 29.24 13.99 10.96
C TYR A 4 28.42 15.25 10.84
N TYR A 5 27.91 15.74 11.96
CA TYR A 5 27.06 16.92 11.99
C TYR A 5 27.73 18.07 12.74
N PRO A 6 27.95 19.23 12.09
CA PRO A 6 28.61 20.39 12.70
C PRO A 6 27.67 21.20 13.61
N LEU A 7 26.73 20.53 14.27
CA LEU A 7 25.59 21.15 14.96
C LEU A 7 25.91 21.60 16.40
N ALA A 8 27.06 21.21 16.94
CA ALA A 8 27.51 21.57 18.29
C ALA A 8 29.01 21.91 18.29
N SER A 9 29.52 22.45 19.40
CA SER A 9 30.94 22.81 19.60
C SER A 9 31.88 21.63 19.36
N GLN A 10 31.42 20.41 19.63
CA GLN A 10 32.00 19.17 19.12
C GLN A 10 31.01 18.50 18.16
N PRO A 11 31.47 17.94 17.02
CA PRO A 11 30.59 17.37 16.02
C PRO A 11 29.85 16.14 16.56
N ILE A 12 28.57 16.01 16.21
CA ILE A 12 27.77 14.82 16.54
C ILE A 12 28.07 13.76 15.49
N MET A 13 28.52 12.59 15.94
CA MET A 13 28.79 11.44 15.09
C MET A 13 27.62 10.45 15.15
N GLY A 14 27.09 10.05 14.00
CA GLY A 14 26.10 8.98 13.87
C GLY A 14 26.74 7.68 13.41
N LEU A 15 26.83 6.69 14.30
CA LEU A 15 27.29 5.34 13.98
C LEU A 15 26.10 4.48 13.53
N SER A 16 26.13 3.99 12.29
CA SER A 16 25.10 3.07 11.79
C SER A 16 25.06 1.81 12.65
N PHE A 17 23.86 1.31 12.96
CA PHE A 17 23.69 0.08 13.74
C PHE A 17 24.42 -1.12 13.13
N SER A 18 24.45 -1.19 11.79
CA SER A 18 25.16 -2.22 11.03
C SER A 18 26.70 -2.18 11.15
N THR A 19 27.24 -1.14 11.81
CA THR A 19 28.69 -0.91 11.96
C THR A 19 29.11 -0.77 13.43
N LEU A 20 28.24 -1.07 14.39
CA LEU A 20 28.58 -0.97 15.81
C LEU A 20 29.61 -2.02 16.21
N CYS A 21 30.57 -1.63 17.05
CA CYS A 21 31.42 -2.58 17.77
C CYS A 21 30.64 -3.26 18.90
N GLU A 22 31.21 -4.32 19.48
CA GLU A 22 30.51 -5.09 20.52
C GLU A 22 30.14 -4.23 21.75
N ASP A 23 31.03 -3.32 22.18
CA ASP A 23 30.75 -2.41 23.29
C ASP A 23 29.54 -1.49 23.00
N ASP A 24 29.41 -1.03 21.76
CA ASP A 24 28.27 -0.21 21.32
C ASP A 24 26.98 -1.02 21.25
N VAL A 25 27.04 -2.29 20.84
CA VAL A 25 25.89 -3.21 20.85
C VAL A 25 25.39 -3.42 22.28
N GLN A 26 26.29 -3.67 23.23
CA GLN A 26 25.94 -3.82 24.65
C GLN A 26 25.39 -2.50 25.23
N CYS A 27 25.98 -1.36 24.88
CA CYS A 27 25.51 -0.05 25.31
C CYS A 27 24.07 0.21 24.83
N VAL A 28 23.79 -0.01 23.54
CA VAL A 28 22.44 0.14 22.98
C VAL A 28 21.45 -0.81 23.64
N LEU A 29 21.83 -2.07 23.86
CA LEU A 29 20.98 -3.03 24.56
C LEU A 29 20.61 -2.57 25.97
N ALA A 30 21.59 -2.11 26.74
CA ALA A 30 21.37 -1.58 28.08
C ALA A 30 20.42 -0.38 28.07
N MET A 31 20.57 0.55 27.11
CA MET A 31 19.65 1.68 26.96
C MET A 31 18.24 1.23 26.60
N ARG A 32 18.08 0.26 25.68
CA ARG A 32 16.76 -0.25 25.25
C ARG A 32 16.01 -0.97 26.35
N ASN A 33 16.72 -1.64 27.26
CA ASN A 33 16.14 -2.37 28.38
C ASN A 33 15.93 -1.49 29.64
N ASP A 34 16.43 -0.26 29.67
CA ASP A 34 16.16 0.67 30.76
C ASP A 34 14.67 1.04 30.80
N LYS A 35 14.05 1.00 31.98
CA LYS A 35 12.61 1.25 32.17
C LYS A 35 12.16 2.61 31.60
N ARG A 36 13.02 3.63 31.62
CA ARG A 36 12.73 4.97 31.10
C ARG A 36 12.61 5.00 29.58
N VAL A 37 13.22 4.05 28.88
CA VAL A 37 13.13 3.87 27.42
C VAL A 37 12.09 2.81 27.08
N ALA A 38 12.18 1.63 27.71
CA ALA A 38 11.33 0.48 27.42
C ALA A 38 9.83 0.79 27.59
N SER A 39 9.43 1.51 28.64
CA SER A 39 8.01 1.85 28.91
C SER A 39 7.28 2.57 27.78
N PHE A 40 8.02 3.18 26.85
CA PHE A 40 7.48 3.90 25.71
C PHE A 40 7.76 3.21 24.36
N MET A 41 8.56 2.14 24.34
CA MET A 41 9.14 1.57 23.12
C MET A 41 9.02 0.04 23.02
N TYR A 42 9.09 -0.70 24.14
CA TYR A 42 9.18 -2.16 24.18
C TYR A 42 8.38 -2.76 25.35
N ALA A 43 7.78 -3.93 25.13
CA ALA A 43 6.90 -4.59 26.10
C ALA A 43 7.62 -5.53 27.08
N GLN A 44 8.80 -6.01 26.69
CA GLN A 44 9.61 -6.98 27.42
C GLN A 44 11.09 -6.63 27.26
N SER A 45 11.91 -7.10 28.19
CA SER A 45 13.37 -7.02 28.08
C SER A 45 13.87 -7.78 26.86
N ILE A 46 14.70 -7.15 26.05
CA ILE A 46 15.30 -7.71 24.84
C ILE A 46 16.53 -8.52 25.25
N SER A 47 16.63 -9.78 24.81
CA SER A 47 17.84 -10.58 25.00
C SER A 47 18.97 -10.07 24.09
N LEU A 48 20.22 -10.34 24.47
CA LEU A 48 21.38 -9.97 23.65
C LEU A 48 21.33 -10.62 22.26
N GLU A 49 20.88 -11.87 22.18
CA GLU A 49 20.71 -12.59 20.93
C GLU A 49 19.69 -11.91 20.01
N ALA A 50 18.48 -11.64 20.52
CA ALA A 50 17.44 -10.94 19.76
C ALA A 50 17.89 -9.53 19.34
N HIS A 51 18.69 -8.86 20.15
CA HIS A 51 19.25 -7.56 19.80
C HIS A 51 20.25 -7.65 18.64
N ARG A 52 21.13 -8.66 18.67
CA ARG A 52 22.09 -8.91 17.57
C ARG A 52 21.39 -9.29 16.29
N GLU A 53 20.35 -10.13 16.35
CA GLU A 53 19.52 -10.45 15.18
C GLU A 53 18.84 -9.22 14.60
N PHE A 54 18.27 -8.36 15.45
CA PHE A 54 17.73 -7.09 15.02
C PHE A 54 18.77 -6.24 14.29
N ILE A 55 19.99 -6.10 14.84
CA ILE A 55 21.07 -5.33 14.19
C ILE A 55 21.45 -5.94 12.83
N ARG A 56 21.60 -7.26 12.74
CA ARG A 56 21.89 -7.96 11.48
C ARG A 56 20.82 -7.70 10.42
N SER A 57 19.55 -7.72 10.82
CA SER A 57 18.41 -7.48 9.93
C SER A 57 18.40 -6.09 9.29
N LEU A 58 19.14 -5.12 9.85
CA LEU A 58 19.23 -3.76 9.32
C LEU A 58 20.24 -3.61 8.18
N LYS A 59 21.18 -4.56 8.00
CA LYS A 59 22.27 -4.42 7.03
C LYS A 59 21.75 -4.24 5.59
N ASP A 60 20.71 -4.98 5.23
CA ASP A 60 20.14 -5.00 3.88
C ASP A 60 18.72 -4.41 3.83
N ASN A 61 18.31 -3.63 4.84
CA ASN A 61 16.96 -3.08 4.91
C ASN A 61 16.91 -1.66 4.29
N PRO A 62 16.32 -1.47 3.10
CA PRO A 62 16.24 -0.15 2.47
C PRO A 62 15.19 0.75 3.15
N ARG A 63 14.31 0.21 3.99
CA ARG A 63 13.17 0.92 4.60
C ARG A 63 13.40 1.34 6.04
N SER A 64 14.51 0.94 6.65
CA SER A 64 14.83 1.20 8.04
C SER A 64 16.32 1.47 8.22
N LYS A 65 16.66 2.58 8.87
CA LYS A 65 18.03 2.95 9.22
C LYS A 65 18.07 3.41 10.67
N TYR A 66 19.10 3.00 11.41
CA TYR A 66 19.26 3.28 12.84
C TYR A 66 20.69 3.76 13.09
N TRP A 67 20.83 4.75 13.98
CA TRP A 67 22.10 5.31 14.37
C TRP A 67 22.23 5.42 15.88
N LEU A 68 23.43 5.13 16.37
CA LEU A 68 23.90 5.53 17.70
C LEU A 68 24.60 6.87 17.57
N PHE A 69 24.07 7.90 18.21
CA PHE A 69 24.65 9.25 18.16
C PHE A 69 25.60 9.48 19.34
N LYS A 70 26.80 9.99 19.04
CA LYS A 70 27.85 10.31 20.01
C LYS A 70 28.34 11.75 19.84
N CYS A 71 28.74 12.39 20.93
CA CYS A 71 29.49 13.64 20.95
C CYS A 71 30.81 13.38 21.65
N GLY A 72 31.92 13.41 20.92
CA GLY A 72 33.20 12.85 21.40
C GLY A 72 33.05 11.36 21.78
N SER A 73 33.46 10.99 22.99
CA SER A 73 33.28 9.64 23.54
C SER A 73 31.91 9.41 24.20
N VAL A 74 31.08 10.45 24.32
CA VAL A 74 29.82 10.40 25.07
C VAL A 74 28.67 9.96 24.16
N VAL A 75 27.97 8.89 24.55
CA VAL A 75 26.76 8.42 23.86
C VAL A 75 25.58 9.33 24.21
N LEU A 76 25.02 10.01 23.21
CA LEU A 76 23.86 10.90 23.35
C LEU A 76 22.55 10.12 23.38
N GLY A 77 22.43 9.10 22.53
CA GLY A 77 21.20 8.33 22.34
C GLY A 77 21.12 7.67 20.98
N VAL A 78 19.93 7.23 20.61
CA VAL A 78 19.65 6.54 19.35
C VAL A 78 18.55 7.28 18.59
N GLY A 79 18.70 7.34 17.27
CA GLY A 79 17.65 7.76 16.36
C GLY A 79 17.46 6.77 15.22
N SER A 80 16.24 6.72 14.69
CA SER A 80 15.88 5.84 13.59
C SER A 80 15.01 6.52 12.56
N LEU A 81 15.20 6.13 11.30
CA LEU A 81 14.26 6.37 10.21
C LEU A 81 13.65 5.02 9.84
N SER A 82 12.33 4.94 9.85
CA SER A 82 11.55 3.75 9.53
C SER A 82 10.49 4.06 8.48
N LYS A 83 9.93 3.02 7.86
CA LYS A 83 8.95 3.16 6.76
C LYS A 83 9.47 4.06 5.61
N ILE A 84 10.79 4.18 5.43
CA ILE A 84 11.41 5.10 4.44
C ILE A 84 10.78 4.87 3.06
N SER A 85 10.37 5.98 2.43
CA SER A 85 9.85 6.03 1.08
C SER A 85 10.60 7.11 0.30
N LEU A 86 11.60 6.70 -0.48
CA LEU A 86 12.37 7.62 -1.34
C LEU A 86 11.47 8.21 -2.44
N HIS A 87 10.53 7.43 -2.99
CA HIS A 87 9.56 7.90 -3.97
C HIS A 87 8.69 9.07 -3.46
N ASN A 88 8.24 8.99 -2.20
CA ASN A 88 7.40 10.02 -1.59
C ASN A 88 8.21 10.98 -0.70
N ALA A 89 9.55 10.91 -0.75
CA ALA A 89 10.49 11.70 0.04
C ALA A 89 10.10 11.82 1.53
N HIS A 90 9.74 10.73 2.22
CA HIS A 90 9.46 10.80 3.66
C HIS A 90 9.87 9.55 4.45
N ALA A 91 9.94 9.70 5.78
CA ALA A 91 10.14 8.60 6.73
C ALA A 91 9.47 8.89 8.08
N TYR A 92 9.35 7.85 8.90
CA TYR A 92 8.92 7.93 10.30
C TYR A 92 10.12 7.90 11.23
N ILE A 93 10.17 8.81 12.20
CA ILE A 93 11.29 8.93 13.14
C ILE A 93 10.96 8.31 14.50
N GLY A 94 12.01 7.80 15.15
CA GLY A 94 11.99 7.44 16.56
C GLY A 94 13.30 7.83 17.22
N ILE A 95 13.25 8.42 18.41
CA ILE A 95 14.45 8.79 19.17
C ILE A 95 14.31 8.41 20.65
N TYR A 96 15.44 8.14 21.30
CA TYR A 96 15.57 8.12 22.76
C TYR A 96 16.98 8.55 23.16
N THR A 97 17.08 9.30 24.25
CA THR A 97 18.38 9.74 24.80
C THR A 97 18.95 8.69 25.73
N ASN A 98 20.28 8.66 25.86
CA ASN A 98 20.99 7.81 26.81
C ASN A 98 20.50 8.07 28.25
N PRO A 99 19.84 7.09 28.90
CA PRO A 99 19.26 7.27 30.22
C PRO A 99 20.32 7.30 31.34
N PHE A 100 21.57 6.92 31.05
CA PHE A 100 22.67 6.86 32.01
C PHE A 100 23.44 8.19 32.16
N LEU A 101 23.12 9.21 31.36
CA LEU A 101 23.74 10.54 31.50
C LEU A 101 23.25 11.27 32.76
N SER A 102 24.20 11.71 33.58
CA SER A 102 23.94 12.54 34.77
C SER A 102 23.42 13.93 34.38
N LYS A 103 22.77 14.63 35.33
CA LYS A 103 22.30 16.01 35.08
C LYS A 103 23.46 16.95 34.71
N GLN A 104 24.63 16.77 35.32
CA GLN A 104 25.83 17.56 35.03
C GLN A 104 26.35 17.27 33.61
N GLN A 105 26.40 16.00 33.20
CA GLN A 105 26.79 15.61 31.85
C GLN A 105 25.84 16.17 30.79
N ARG A 106 24.52 16.11 31.03
CA ARG A 106 23.52 16.68 30.12
C ARG A 106 23.68 18.18 29.95
N ARG A 107 23.96 18.91 31.04
CA ARG A 107 24.21 20.36 30.99
C ARG A 107 25.49 20.67 30.21
N ALA A 108 26.59 19.98 30.52
CA ALA A 108 27.87 20.17 29.85
C ALA A 108 27.81 19.90 28.33
N LEU A 109 26.99 18.94 27.88
CA LEU A 109 26.79 18.65 26.46
C LEU A 109 26.04 19.77 25.70
N CYS A 110 25.19 20.52 26.40
CA CYS A 110 24.40 21.60 25.82
C CYS A 110 25.08 22.97 26.00
N GLU A 111 26.00 23.11 26.95
CA GLU A 111 26.74 24.33 27.26
C GLU A 111 27.57 24.78 26.03
N GLY A 112 27.32 26.00 25.57
CA GLY A 112 27.96 26.54 24.36
C GLY A 112 27.47 25.93 23.04
N SER A 113 26.38 25.15 23.05
CA SER A 113 25.71 24.66 21.84
C SER A 113 24.42 25.45 21.55
N ALA A 114 23.87 25.31 20.33
CA ALA A 114 22.56 25.86 19.99
C ALA A 114 21.37 25.05 20.55
N PHE A 115 21.63 23.97 21.29
CA PHE A 115 20.62 23.02 21.76
C PHE A 115 20.35 23.18 23.25
N SER A 116 19.08 23.19 23.62
CA SER A 116 18.62 23.27 25.00
C SER A 116 18.58 21.89 25.70
N SER A 117 18.68 20.81 24.94
CA SER A 117 18.71 19.45 25.47
C SER A 117 19.43 18.45 24.56
N VAL A 118 19.90 17.34 25.16
CA VAL A 118 20.45 16.18 24.43
C VAL A 118 19.42 15.58 23.46
N GLY A 119 18.13 15.69 23.76
CA GLY A 119 17.06 15.25 22.86
C GLY A 119 17.03 16.05 21.55
N GLU A 120 17.21 17.37 21.64
CA GLU A 120 17.28 18.25 20.46
C GLU A 120 18.53 17.94 19.63
N MET A 121 19.68 17.66 20.28
CA MET A 121 20.90 17.24 19.59
C MET A 121 20.66 15.96 18.74
N VAL A 122 20.02 14.95 19.34
CA VAL A 122 19.69 13.68 18.65
C VAL A 122 18.68 13.91 17.53
N LEU A 123 17.66 14.73 17.75
CA LEU A 123 16.64 15.05 16.75
C LEU A 123 17.26 15.80 15.55
N ALA A 124 18.09 16.82 15.80
CA ALA A 124 18.72 17.60 14.73
C ALA A 124 19.69 16.75 13.89
N ALA A 125 20.44 15.87 14.54
CA ALA A 125 21.26 14.87 13.84
C ALA A 125 20.42 13.92 12.97
N LEU A 126 19.24 13.53 13.42
CA LEU A 126 18.32 12.68 12.66
C LEU A 126 17.63 13.42 11.50
N GLU A 127 17.27 14.69 11.69
CA GLU A 127 16.73 15.56 10.63
C GLU A 127 17.74 15.74 9.50
N GLN A 128 19.01 15.97 9.85
CA GLN A 128 20.10 16.05 8.88
C GLN A 128 20.30 14.73 8.13
N ALA A 129 20.24 13.58 8.81
CA ALA A 129 20.25 12.27 8.15
C ALA A 129 19.11 12.13 7.13
N GLY A 130 17.92 12.65 7.46
CA GLY A 130 16.77 12.67 6.57
C GLY A 130 17.02 13.51 5.31
N ARG A 131 17.61 14.71 5.47
CA ARG A 131 17.97 15.58 4.34
C ARG A 131 18.99 14.91 3.41
N GLU A 132 20.00 14.27 3.96
CA GLU A 132 21.04 13.57 3.17
C GLU A 132 20.49 12.37 2.39
N LEU A 133 19.38 11.78 2.84
CA LEU A 133 18.66 10.73 2.13
C LEU A 133 17.66 11.26 1.10
N GLY A 134 17.56 12.58 0.91
CA GLY A 134 16.62 13.21 -0.01
C GLY A 134 15.16 13.18 0.48
N LEU A 135 14.94 13.17 1.80
CA LEU A 135 13.60 13.24 2.37
C LEU A 135 13.16 14.70 2.51
N HIS A 136 11.90 14.97 2.20
CA HIS A 136 11.22 16.27 2.31
C HIS A 136 10.33 16.36 3.55
N ALA A 137 9.96 15.24 4.17
CA ALA A 137 9.13 15.24 5.37
C ALA A 137 9.49 14.12 6.35
N LEU A 138 9.38 14.43 7.64
CA LEU A 138 9.52 13.47 8.73
C LEU A 138 8.23 13.41 9.55
N TYR A 139 7.81 12.20 9.87
CA TYR A 139 6.63 11.93 10.68
C TYR A 139 7.01 11.21 11.96
N LEU A 140 6.19 11.31 13.00
CA LEU A 140 6.35 10.47 14.18
C LEU A 140 5.00 10.16 14.84
N GLU A 141 5.00 9.09 15.60
CA GLU A 141 3.86 8.59 16.37
C GLU A 141 4.20 8.75 17.86
N VAL A 142 3.45 9.59 18.58
CA VAL A 142 3.61 9.80 20.03
C VAL A 142 2.33 9.39 20.74
N LEU A 143 2.43 8.64 21.82
CA LEU A 143 1.28 8.34 22.67
C LEU A 143 0.67 9.66 23.18
N GLU A 144 -0.65 9.80 23.07
CA GLU A 144 -1.36 11.01 23.50
C GLU A 144 -1.18 11.27 25.00
N SER A 145 -1.02 10.21 25.79
CA SER A 145 -0.69 10.28 27.22
C SER A 145 0.74 10.77 27.51
N ASN A 146 1.64 10.79 26.53
CA ASN A 146 3.02 11.26 26.71
C ASN A 146 3.12 12.77 26.44
N ALA A 147 2.54 13.56 27.34
CA ALA A 147 2.52 15.02 27.24
C ALA A 147 3.92 15.64 27.09
N HIS A 148 4.93 15.06 27.74
CA HIS A 148 6.32 15.51 27.65
C HIS A 148 6.88 15.37 26.23
N ALA A 149 6.71 14.20 25.60
CA ALA A 149 7.18 13.97 24.24
C ALA A 149 6.44 14.86 23.23
N ARG A 150 5.12 15.01 23.35
CA ARG A 150 4.35 15.91 22.49
C ARG A 150 4.87 17.35 22.55
N ALA A 151 5.02 17.89 23.76
CA ALA A 151 5.52 19.24 23.96
C ALA A 151 6.96 19.40 23.43
N PHE A 152 7.79 18.36 23.54
CA PHE A 152 9.13 18.34 22.95
C PHE A 152 9.10 18.46 21.41
N TYR A 153 8.27 17.65 20.73
CA TYR A 153 8.20 17.68 19.26
C TYR A 153 7.53 18.95 18.72
N GLU A 154 6.49 19.44 19.40
CA GLU A 154 5.83 20.71 19.06
C GLU A 154 6.82 21.89 19.12
N ARG A 155 7.62 21.98 20.20
CA ARG A 155 8.69 23.00 20.31
C ARG A 155 9.80 22.81 19.27
N SER A 156 10.00 21.58 18.79
CA SER A 156 10.98 21.25 17.76
C SER A 156 10.47 21.49 16.33
N GLY A 157 9.29 22.10 16.18
CA GLY A 157 8.71 22.48 14.89
C GLY A 157 7.91 21.37 14.20
N PHE A 158 7.50 20.32 14.91
CA PHE A 158 6.58 19.33 14.39
C PHE A 158 5.13 19.73 14.64
N ALA A 159 4.31 19.73 13.59
CA ALA A 159 2.88 20.05 13.66
C ALA A 159 2.03 18.78 13.79
N LEU A 160 0.99 18.81 14.63
CA LEU A 160 0.02 17.71 14.75
C LEU A 160 -0.70 17.50 13.41
N GLN A 161 -0.52 16.33 12.81
CA GLN A 161 -1.14 15.93 11.54
C GLN A 161 -2.41 15.12 11.75
N GLY A 162 -2.56 14.47 12.91
CA GLY A 162 -3.75 13.69 13.23
C GLY A 162 -3.65 12.96 14.56
N ARG A 163 -4.76 12.36 14.99
CA ARG A 163 -4.84 11.53 16.19
C ARG A 163 -5.35 10.14 15.79
N LEU A 164 -4.56 9.13 16.05
CA LEU A 164 -4.90 7.73 15.95
C LEU A 164 -5.52 7.30 17.28
N ARG A 165 -6.86 7.31 17.37
CA ARG A 165 -7.56 6.78 18.54
C ARG A 165 -7.43 5.26 18.63
N GLU A 166 -7.27 4.72 19.82
CA GLU A 166 -7.14 3.29 20.08
C GLU A 166 -6.08 2.62 19.19
N PHE A 167 -4.85 3.13 19.22
CA PHE A 167 -3.72 2.52 18.52
C PHE A 167 -3.22 1.30 19.30
N ILE A 168 -3.09 0.16 18.60
CA ILE A 168 -2.57 -1.09 19.17
C ILE A 168 -1.08 -0.93 19.45
N ARG A 169 -0.67 -0.99 20.72
CA ARG A 169 0.76 -1.08 21.07
C ARG A 169 1.30 -2.44 20.60
N ALA A 170 2.30 -2.42 19.73
CA ALA A 170 2.99 -3.65 19.33
C ALA A 170 3.74 -4.22 20.55
N ASN A 171 3.36 -5.45 20.93
CA ASN A 171 3.81 -6.24 22.07
C ASN A 171 3.20 -5.78 23.42
N ALA A 172 2.39 -6.66 24.02
CA ALA A 172 1.88 -6.70 25.40
C ALA A 172 1.29 -8.12 25.62
N PRO A 173 1.15 -8.64 26.86
CA PRO A 173 1.37 -10.05 27.19
C PRO A 173 0.38 -11.06 26.58
N ALA A 174 0.84 -12.30 26.47
CA ALA A 174 0.03 -13.48 26.17
C ALA A 174 -0.84 -13.86 27.40
N SER A 175 -2.03 -13.29 27.49
CA SER A 175 -3.11 -13.80 28.35
C SER A 175 -4.47 -13.43 27.72
N PRO A 176 -5.43 -14.36 27.59
CA PRO A 176 -6.73 -14.11 26.97
C PRO A 176 -7.64 -13.08 27.67
N ASN A 177 -7.34 -12.71 28.93
CA ASN A 177 -8.29 -11.97 29.79
C ASN A 177 -8.03 -10.45 29.96
N GLU A 178 -7.09 -9.82 29.23
CA GLU A 178 -6.79 -8.38 29.39
C GLU A 178 -6.84 -7.58 28.07
N LEU A 179 -7.97 -7.62 27.35
CA LEU A 179 -8.21 -6.82 26.13
C LEU A 179 -8.38 -5.30 26.39
N THR A 180 -8.36 -4.85 27.65
CA THR A 180 -8.59 -3.45 28.04
C THR A 180 -7.32 -2.58 28.06
N GLN A 181 -6.11 -3.16 28.08
CA GLN A 181 -4.86 -2.38 28.17
C GLN A 181 -4.10 -2.16 26.83
N ASN A 182 -4.63 -2.67 25.71
CA ASN A 182 -3.87 -2.74 24.44
C ASN A 182 -4.03 -1.54 23.51
N PHE A 183 -4.78 -0.53 23.92
CA PHE A 183 -5.15 0.59 23.06
C PHE A 183 -4.69 1.87 23.71
N ALA A 184 -3.89 2.63 22.98
CA ALA A 184 -3.45 3.95 23.40
C ALA A 184 -3.72 4.91 22.26
N ASP A 185 -4.24 6.09 22.57
CA ASP A 185 -4.35 7.12 21.55
C ASP A 185 -2.94 7.59 21.18
N VAL A 186 -2.69 7.82 19.89
CA VAL A 186 -1.39 8.24 19.35
C VAL A 186 -1.59 9.50 18.53
N CYS A 187 -0.88 10.58 18.87
CA CYS A 187 -0.77 11.76 18.04
C CYS A 187 0.29 11.51 16.95
N VAL A 188 -0.08 11.75 15.69
CA VAL A 188 0.85 11.76 14.56
C VAL A 188 1.30 13.18 14.33
N TYR A 189 2.60 13.41 14.42
CA TYR A 189 3.19 14.70 14.13
C TYR A 189 4.01 14.64 12.84
N GLY A 190 4.14 15.77 12.14
CA GLY A 190 4.86 15.89 10.89
C GLY A 190 5.63 17.20 10.81
N LYS A 191 6.81 17.17 10.19
CA LYS A 191 7.66 18.33 9.92
C LYS A 191 8.17 18.26 8.49
N VAL A 192 8.01 19.35 7.75
CA VAL A 192 8.65 19.52 6.45
C VAL A 192 10.12 19.84 6.67
N LEU A 193 11.00 19.11 5.99
CA LEU A 193 12.42 19.42 5.93
C LEU A 193 12.59 20.45 4.82
N GLU A 194 12.78 21.72 5.19
CA GLU A 194 13.04 22.77 4.21
C GLU A 194 14.26 22.39 3.34
N SER A 195 14.05 22.39 2.02
CA SER A 195 15.14 22.41 1.06
C SER A 195 15.85 23.76 1.17
N LYS A 196 17.14 23.80 0.86
CA LYS A 196 17.76 25.09 0.54
C LYS A 196 17.04 25.65 -0.70
N SER A 197 16.29 26.73 -0.48
CA SER A 197 15.65 27.66 -1.41
C SER A 197 14.59 27.14 -2.39
N GLY A 198 13.42 27.79 -2.38
CA GLY A 198 12.64 28.04 -3.60
C GLY A 198 11.15 27.70 -3.53
N ASP A 199 10.34 28.73 -3.29
CA ASP A 199 8.93 28.90 -3.69
C ASP A 199 7.79 28.27 -2.88
N GLU A 200 7.28 29.10 -1.96
CA GLU A 200 5.88 29.19 -1.57
C GLU A 200 5.02 29.70 -2.75
N GLN A 201 4.19 28.84 -3.35
CA GLN A 201 2.92 29.23 -3.97
C GLN A 201 2.11 27.99 -4.39
N ALA A 202 1.11 27.61 -3.57
CA ALA A 202 -0.13 26.98 -4.03
C ALA A 202 -1.11 26.78 -2.85
N LYS A 203 -1.79 27.86 -2.44
CA LYS A 203 -3.07 27.77 -1.72
C LYS A 203 -4.22 27.82 -2.73
N ASN A 204 -5.24 27.01 -2.47
CA ASN A 204 -6.56 26.97 -3.08
C ASN A 204 -6.68 26.57 -4.56
N LYS A 205 -6.87 25.27 -4.80
CA LYS A 205 -7.89 24.78 -5.75
C LYS A 205 -8.60 23.59 -5.13
N ALA A 206 -9.93 23.65 -5.15
CA ALA A 206 -10.81 22.52 -4.86
C ALA A 206 -10.33 21.30 -5.64
N PHE A 207 -10.21 20.16 -4.95
CA PHE A 207 -9.93 18.88 -5.58
C PHE A 207 -11.18 18.43 -6.33
N PRO A 208 -11.19 18.34 -7.68
CA PRO A 208 -11.82 17.19 -8.29
C PRO A 208 -10.91 15.99 -7.99
N PRO A 209 -11.44 14.81 -7.63
CA PRO A 209 -10.59 13.64 -7.50
C PRO A 209 -9.95 13.36 -8.88
N LYS A 210 -8.61 13.46 -8.96
CA LYS A 210 -7.86 12.92 -10.09
C LYS A 210 -8.26 11.45 -10.22
N GLN A 211 -8.80 11.07 -11.38
CA GLN A 211 -9.16 9.70 -11.73
C GLN A 211 -8.06 8.73 -11.27
N LYS A 212 -8.42 7.82 -10.37
CA LYS A 212 -7.52 6.77 -9.91
C LYS A 212 -7.37 5.77 -11.05
N ALA A 213 -6.15 5.61 -11.57
CA ALA A 213 -5.94 4.89 -12.81
C ALA A 213 -5.94 3.34 -12.68
N GLY A 214 -6.03 2.76 -11.46
CA GLY A 214 -6.16 1.30 -11.23
C GLY A 214 -7.46 0.91 -10.50
N PRO A 215 -7.76 -0.40 -10.35
CA PRO A 215 -8.99 -0.86 -9.70
C PRO A 215 -9.19 -0.27 -8.31
N LEU A 216 -10.45 0.02 -7.96
CA LEU A 216 -10.84 0.31 -6.59
C LEU A 216 -10.67 -0.94 -5.73
N LEU A 217 -9.97 -0.83 -4.61
CA LEU A 217 -9.74 -1.94 -3.69
C LEU A 217 -10.69 -1.83 -2.49
N VAL A 218 -11.55 -2.83 -2.34
CA VAL A 218 -12.55 -2.91 -1.27
C VAL A 218 -12.11 -3.92 -0.22
N ALA A 219 -12.07 -3.49 1.05
CA ALA A 219 -11.92 -4.35 2.20
C ALA A 219 -13.31 -4.73 2.74
N GLU A 220 -13.71 -5.97 2.50
CA GLU A 220 -14.96 -6.52 3.03
C GLU A 220 -14.78 -6.90 4.50
N ILE A 221 -15.51 -6.22 5.40
CA ILE A 221 -15.38 -6.43 6.84
C ILE A 221 -16.15 -7.68 7.27
N SER A 222 -17.33 -7.92 6.66
CA SER A 222 -18.23 -9.02 6.97
C SER A 222 -18.37 -9.25 8.49
N ALA A 223 -18.34 -10.49 8.95
CA ALA A 223 -18.48 -10.87 10.36
C ALA A 223 -17.17 -10.81 11.17
N ASN A 224 -16.05 -10.35 10.59
CA ASN A 224 -14.73 -10.33 11.26
C ASN A 224 -14.66 -9.33 12.44
N HIS A 225 -15.72 -8.58 12.68
CA HIS A 225 -15.88 -7.77 13.88
C HIS A 225 -16.25 -8.59 15.13
N ASN A 226 -16.58 -9.88 15.02
CA ASN A 226 -16.84 -10.80 16.15
C ASN A 226 -17.77 -10.21 17.21
N GLN A 227 -18.90 -9.64 16.77
CA GLN A 227 -19.85 -8.95 17.66
C GLN A 227 -19.24 -7.89 18.59
N SER A 228 -18.21 -7.18 18.12
CA SER A 228 -17.61 -6.03 18.82
C SER A 228 -17.54 -4.80 17.93
N LEU A 229 -18.32 -3.76 18.25
CA LEU A 229 -18.29 -2.45 17.60
C LEU A 229 -16.88 -1.85 17.59
N ARG A 230 -16.19 -2.01 18.72
CA ARG A 230 -14.80 -1.58 18.87
C ARG A 230 -13.88 -2.30 17.88
N LEU A 231 -14.02 -3.62 17.75
CA LEU A 231 -13.26 -4.38 16.77
C LEU A 231 -13.61 -3.96 15.34
N ALA A 232 -14.89 -3.74 15.02
CA ALA A 232 -15.31 -3.22 13.72
C ALA A 232 -14.62 -1.91 13.35
N LYS A 233 -14.56 -0.93 14.28
CA LYS A 233 -13.82 0.32 14.09
C LYS A 233 -12.31 0.08 13.88
N HIS A 234 -11.70 -0.81 14.65
CA HIS A 234 -10.30 -1.16 14.44
C HIS A 234 -10.06 -1.78 13.08
N THR A 235 -10.96 -2.65 12.62
CA THR A 235 -10.87 -3.29 11.31
C THR A 235 -10.99 -2.25 10.19
N ILE A 236 -11.92 -1.29 10.29
CA ILE A 236 -12.03 -0.16 9.33
C ILE A 236 -10.73 0.65 9.27
N LYS A 237 -10.18 1.01 10.43
CA LYS A 237 -8.91 1.76 10.51
C LYS A 237 -7.75 0.97 9.92
N ALA A 238 -7.68 -0.33 10.21
CA ALA A 238 -6.65 -1.22 9.68
C ALA A 238 -6.75 -1.35 8.15
N ALA A 239 -7.97 -1.47 7.60
CA ALA A 239 -8.21 -1.50 6.16
C ALA A 239 -7.74 -0.22 5.47
N LYS A 240 -8.05 0.96 6.04
CA LYS A 240 -7.54 2.24 5.55
C LYS A 240 -6.00 2.30 5.55
N ILE A 241 -5.36 1.89 6.65
CA ILE A 241 -3.88 1.84 6.74
C ILE A 241 -3.27 0.84 5.75
N ALA A 242 -3.98 -0.26 5.48
CA ALA A 242 -3.58 -1.26 4.50
C ALA A 242 -3.74 -0.78 3.05
N GLY A 243 -4.44 0.34 2.82
CA GLY A 243 -4.58 0.96 1.51
C GLY A 243 -5.89 0.64 0.79
N ALA A 244 -6.94 0.22 1.52
CA ALA A 244 -8.28 0.10 0.98
C ALA A 244 -8.81 1.47 0.55
N ASP A 245 -9.52 1.50 -0.59
CA ASP A 245 -10.28 2.66 -1.04
C ASP A 245 -11.61 2.76 -0.31
N PHE A 246 -12.25 1.61 -0.17
CA PHE A 246 -13.51 1.46 0.53
C PHE A 246 -13.45 0.32 1.53
N VAL A 247 -14.18 0.48 2.63
CA VAL A 247 -14.60 -0.62 3.48
C VAL A 247 -16.05 -0.98 3.16
N LYS A 248 -16.39 -2.26 3.20
CA LYS A 248 -17.75 -2.74 2.97
C LYS A 248 -18.29 -3.48 4.20
N LEU A 249 -19.55 -3.21 4.53
CA LEU A 249 -20.32 -3.91 5.57
C LEU A 249 -21.38 -4.82 4.94
N GLN A 250 -22.02 -5.62 5.78
CA GLN A 250 -23.25 -6.34 5.45
C GLN A 250 -24.36 -5.88 6.41
N THR A 251 -25.47 -5.42 5.85
CA THR A 251 -26.59 -4.86 6.62
C THR A 251 -27.79 -5.80 6.51
N TYR A 252 -27.91 -6.69 7.49
CA TYR A 252 -29.03 -7.62 7.63
C TYR A 252 -29.31 -7.93 9.09
N THR A 253 -30.48 -8.52 9.35
CA THR A 253 -30.73 -9.35 10.53
C THR A 253 -31.04 -10.77 10.08
N PRO A 254 -30.89 -11.80 10.93
CA PRO A 254 -31.19 -13.18 10.53
C PRO A 254 -32.60 -13.33 9.96
N GLU A 255 -33.59 -12.64 10.54
CA GLU A 255 -35.00 -12.71 10.18
C GLU A 255 -35.31 -12.16 8.78
N CYS A 256 -34.42 -11.33 8.22
CA CYS A 256 -34.62 -10.82 6.86
C CYS A 256 -34.04 -11.75 5.78
N LEU A 257 -33.17 -12.69 6.17
CA LEU A 257 -32.54 -13.66 5.27
C LEU A 257 -33.15 -15.05 5.39
N THR A 258 -33.57 -15.43 6.59
CA THR A 258 -33.99 -16.80 6.88
C THR A 258 -34.92 -16.84 8.10
N ILE A 259 -35.36 -18.04 8.46
CA ILE A 259 -36.20 -18.28 9.65
C ILE A 259 -35.49 -19.21 10.62
N ALA A 260 -35.78 -19.08 11.91
CA ALA A 260 -35.27 -19.97 12.94
C ALA A 260 -35.84 -21.38 12.73
N SER A 261 -35.08 -22.24 12.08
CA SER A 261 -35.50 -23.58 11.65
C SER A 261 -34.29 -24.49 11.54
N THR A 262 -34.43 -25.71 12.07
CA THR A 262 -33.41 -26.77 11.97
C THR A 262 -33.78 -27.84 10.94
N LYS A 263 -34.80 -27.59 10.11
CA LYS A 263 -35.15 -28.50 9.00
C LYS A 263 -34.01 -28.56 7.99
N THR A 264 -33.93 -29.66 7.24
CA THR A 264 -32.84 -29.94 6.29
C THR A 264 -32.52 -28.79 5.33
N HIS A 265 -33.51 -28.07 4.82
CA HIS A 265 -33.30 -26.92 3.93
C HIS A 265 -32.63 -25.69 4.58
N PHE A 266 -32.65 -25.60 5.91
CA PHE A 266 -32.08 -24.50 6.69
C PHE A 266 -30.82 -24.92 7.43
N ARG A 267 -30.40 -26.19 7.31
CA ARG A 267 -29.14 -26.68 7.85
C ARG A 267 -28.04 -26.57 6.81
N ILE A 268 -26.84 -26.29 7.29
CA ILE A 268 -25.62 -26.27 6.49
C ILE A 268 -24.97 -27.63 6.66
N ASP A 269 -24.99 -28.46 5.62
CA ASP A 269 -24.42 -29.81 5.64
C ASP A 269 -23.83 -30.11 4.24
N SER A 270 -22.96 -29.23 3.74
CA SER A 270 -22.51 -29.20 2.34
C SER A 270 -21.00 -29.15 2.15
N GLY A 271 -20.22 -29.58 3.14
CA GLY A 271 -18.75 -29.61 3.09
C GLY A 271 -18.12 -28.23 3.30
N THR A 272 -18.75 -27.36 4.07
CA THR A 272 -18.33 -25.98 4.31
C THR A 272 -17.76 -25.78 5.72
N LEU A 273 -17.19 -24.60 5.98
CA LEU A 273 -16.69 -24.21 7.29
C LEU A 273 -17.77 -24.13 8.38
N TRP A 274 -19.05 -24.14 7.99
CA TRP A 274 -20.19 -23.94 8.88
C TRP A 274 -21.09 -25.17 8.97
N ASP A 275 -20.59 -26.33 8.53
CA ASP A 275 -21.35 -27.57 8.57
C ASP A 275 -21.83 -27.91 10.00
N GLY A 276 -23.07 -28.37 10.10
CA GLY A 276 -23.75 -28.69 11.36
C GLY A 276 -24.55 -27.54 11.98
N GLU A 277 -24.40 -26.30 11.50
CA GLU A 277 -25.18 -25.14 11.95
C GLU A 277 -26.48 -24.95 11.16
N SER A 278 -27.42 -24.18 11.72
CA SER A 278 -28.54 -23.63 10.95
C SER A 278 -28.17 -22.27 10.35
N LEU A 279 -28.76 -21.91 9.21
CA LEU A 279 -28.57 -20.59 8.60
C LEU A 279 -28.88 -19.45 9.58
N TYR A 280 -29.96 -19.61 10.36
CA TYR A 280 -30.36 -18.61 11.35
C TYR A 280 -29.29 -18.40 12.42
N ASP A 281 -28.76 -19.49 12.99
CA ASP A 281 -27.74 -19.41 14.05
C ASP A 281 -26.43 -18.82 13.52
N LEU A 282 -26.03 -19.18 12.30
CA LEU A 282 -24.85 -18.61 11.65
C LEU A 282 -25.02 -17.10 11.46
N TYR A 283 -26.12 -16.67 10.86
CA TYR A 283 -26.41 -15.25 10.63
C TYR A 283 -26.56 -14.49 11.95
N GLN A 284 -27.10 -15.11 12.99
CA GLN A 284 -27.22 -14.51 14.32
C GLN A 284 -25.85 -14.25 14.97
N LYS A 285 -24.84 -15.08 14.67
CA LYS A 285 -23.45 -14.84 15.09
C LYS A 285 -22.75 -13.80 14.22
N ALA A 286 -23.09 -13.74 12.94
CA ALA A 286 -22.35 -13.01 11.92
C ALA A 286 -22.80 -11.55 11.72
N TYR A 287 -24.10 -11.25 11.87
CA TYR A 287 -24.67 -9.96 11.46
C TYR A 287 -24.00 -8.75 12.14
N THR A 288 -23.91 -7.62 11.41
CA THR A 288 -23.57 -6.33 12.00
C THR A 288 -24.84 -5.68 12.59
N PRO A 289 -24.91 -5.38 13.90
CA PRO A 289 -26.07 -4.72 14.49
C PRO A 289 -26.42 -3.38 13.82
N PHE A 290 -27.69 -3.16 13.53
CA PHE A 290 -28.16 -1.93 12.87
C PHE A 290 -27.77 -0.66 13.64
N ALA A 291 -27.83 -0.71 14.98
CA ALA A 291 -27.44 0.39 15.85
C ALA A 291 -25.99 0.87 15.65
N TRP A 292 -25.11 0.03 15.10
CA TRP A 292 -23.70 0.37 14.88
C TRP A 292 -23.47 1.16 13.60
N HIS A 293 -24.36 1.06 12.62
CA HIS A 293 -24.10 1.52 11.26
C HIS A 293 -23.81 3.02 11.23
N LYS A 294 -24.59 3.85 11.92
CA LYS A 294 -24.33 5.29 12.00
C LYS A 294 -22.91 5.60 12.49
N GLU A 295 -22.53 4.95 13.59
CA GLU A 295 -21.22 5.17 14.22
C GLU A 295 -20.06 4.67 13.34
N LEU A 296 -20.24 3.55 12.65
CA LEU A 296 -19.25 3.03 11.70
C LEU A 296 -19.11 3.91 10.45
N PHE A 297 -20.22 4.42 9.91
CA PHE A 297 -20.23 5.34 8.78
C PHE A 297 -19.58 6.69 9.12
N ASP A 298 -19.92 7.26 10.28
CA ASP A 298 -19.29 8.48 10.80
C ASP A 298 -17.78 8.28 11.02
N TYR A 299 -17.41 7.12 11.59
CA TYR A 299 -16.01 6.79 11.87
C TYR A 299 -15.17 6.61 10.59
N ALA A 300 -15.69 5.87 9.59
CA ALA A 300 -15.02 5.71 8.30
C ALA A 300 -14.84 7.05 7.56
N ARG A 301 -15.88 7.89 7.55
CA ARG A 301 -15.81 9.26 7.00
C ARG A 301 -14.76 10.12 7.71
N GLY A 302 -14.71 10.06 9.04
CA GLY A 302 -13.70 10.76 9.84
C GLY A 302 -12.26 10.31 9.57
N LEU A 303 -12.06 9.06 9.12
CA LEU A 303 -10.76 8.53 8.69
C LEU A 303 -10.41 8.83 7.22
N GLY A 304 -11.35 9.36 6.43
CA GLY A 304 -11.18 9.55 4.99
C GLY A 304 -11.05 8.24 4.21
N VAL A 305 -11.76 7.18 4.62
CA VAL A 305 -11.95 5.96 3.83
C VAL A 305 -13.40 5.90 3.36
N GLY A 306 -13.63 5.48 2.11
CA GLY A 306 -14.98 5.27 1.64
C GLY A 306 -15.64 4.14 2.42
N ILE A 307 -16.95 4.22 2.62
CA ILE A 307 -17.72 3.15 3.26
C ILE A 307 -19.03 2.95 2.50
N PHE A 308 -19.40 1.70 2.31
CA PHE A 308 -20.68 1.30 1.76
C PHE A 308 -21.09 -0.07 2.33
N SER A 309 -22.26 -0.59 1.94
CA SER A 309 -22.75 -1.86 2.48
C SER A 309 -23.56 -2.65 1.46
N SER A 310 -23.70 -3.95 1.74
CA SER A 310 -24.71 -4.81 1.14
C SER A 310 -26.01 -4.76 1.96
N PRO A 311 -27.10 -4.15 1.47
CA PRO A 311 -28.42 -4.32 2.07
C PRO A 311 -28.99 -5.68 1.66
N PHE A 312 -29.68 -6.34 2.60
CA PHE A 312 -30.38 -7.61 2.34
C PHE A 312 -31.89 -7.53 2.59
N SER A 313 -32.41 -6.32 2.81
CA SER A 313 -33.85 -6.07 2.98
C SER A 313 -34.19 -4.60 2.74
N ALA A 314 -35.47 -4.30 2.55
CA ALA A 314 -35.95 -2.91 2.44
C ALA A 314 -35.59 -2.07 3.68
N LYS A 315 -35.67 -2.65 4.89
CA LYS A 315 -35.30 -1.98 6.15
C LYS A 315 -33.80 -1.69 6.22
N ALA A 316 -32.97 -2.62 5.73
CA ALA A 316 -31.53 -2.40 5.61
C ALA A 316 -31.22 -1.27 4.63
N LEU A 317 -31.90 -1.23 3.47
CA LEU A 317 -31.76 -0.17 2.50
C LEU A 317 -32.18 1.19 3.07
N GLU A 318 -33.32 1.27 3.76
CA GLU A 318 -33.80 2.49 4.43
C GLU A 318 -32.78 3.02 5.44
N LEU A 319 -32.20 2.13 6.27
CA LEU A 319 -31.13 2.50 7.18
C LEU A 319 -29.93 3.08 6.41
N LEU A 320 -29.46 2.42 5.36
CA LEU A 320 -28.29 2.90 4.60
C LEU A 320 -28.56 4.21 3.85
N GLU A 321 -29.77 4.43 3.34
CA GLU A 321 -30.18 5.70 2.76
C GLU A 321 -30.12 6.83 3.80
N SER A 322 -30.58 6.59 5.04
CA SER A 322 -30.47 7.56 6.14
C SER A 322 -29.03 7.92 6.52
N LEU A 323 -28.06 7.08 6.12
CA LEU A 323 -26.63 7.26 6.36
C LEU A 323 -25.88 7.82 5.15
N GLU A 324 -26.60 8.23 4.10
CA GLU A 324 -26.04 8.72 2.84
C GLU A 324 -25.04 7.72 2.22
N CYS A 325 -25.36 6.42 2.30
CA CYS A 325 -24.51 5.38 1.71
C CYS A 325 -24.27 5.66 0.23
N PRO A 326 -23.01 5.70 -0.25
CA PRO A 326 -22.68 6.25 -1.57
C PRO A 326 -22.96 5.29 -2.73
N MET A 327 -23.04 3.98 -2.46
CA MET A 327 -23.29 2.92 -3.43
C MET A 327 -23.77 1.65 -2.72
N TYR A 328 -24.30 0.68 -3.47
CA TYR A 328 -24.83 -0.56 -2.92
C TYR A 328 -24.21 -1.80 -3.54
N LYS A 329 -24.08 -2.85 -2.72
CA LYS A 329 -23.63 -4.17 -3.16
C LYS A 329 -24.77 -5.19 -3.07
N ILE A 330 -25.20 -5.72 -4.21
CA ILE A 330 -26.03 -6.93 -4.26
C ILE A 330 -25.10 -8.14 -4.17
N ALA A 331 -25.23 -8.95 -3.12
CA ALA A 331 -24.44 -10.15 -2.94
C ALA A 331 -24.88 -11.25 -3.92
N SER A 332 -24.05 -12.27 -4.11
CA SER A 332 -24.27 -13.30 -5.14
C SER A 332 -25.61 -14.02 -4.94
N PHE A 333 -25.97 -14.34 -3.69
CA PHE A 333 -27.18 -15.10 -3.39
C PHE A 333 -28.47 -14.30 -3.63
N GLU A 334 -28.39 -12.96 -3.60
CA GLU A 334 -29.51 -12.06 -3.84
C GLU A 334 -29.67 -11.66 -5.31
N ILE A 335 -28.83 -12.17 -6.24
CA ILE A 335 -28.90 -11.77 -7.66
C ILE A 335 -30.24 -12.15 -8.32
N THR A 336 -30.93 -13.17 -7.80
CA THR A 336 -32.23 -13.63 -8.31
C THR A 336 -33.41 -12.89 -7.67
N ASP A 337 -33.18 -12.05 -6.65
CA ASP A 337 -34.22 -11.24 -6.03
C ASP A 337 -34.48 -9.96 -6.84
N ILE A 338 -35.08 -10.15 -8.01
CA ILE A 338 -35.37 -9.08 -8.98
C ILE A 338 -36.18 -7.92 -8.36
N PRO A 339 -37.24 -8.16 -7.56
CA PRO A 339 -37.95 -7.07 -6.88
C PRO A 339 -37.05 -6.26 -5.95
N PHE A 340 -36.17 -6.91 -5.18
CA PHE A 340 -35.26 -6.22 -4.29
C PHE A 340 -34.19 -5.44 -5.06
N ILE A 341 -33.63 -6.01 -6.13
CA ILE A 341 -32.68 -5.29 -7.01
C ILE A 341 -33.33 -4.03 -7.58
N LYS A 342 -34.58 -4.12 -8.06
CA LYS A 342 -35.33 -2.95 -8.56
C LYS A 342 -35.54 -1.89 -7.47
N LEU A 343 -35.82 -2.32 -6.24
CA LEU A 343 -35.93 -1.42 -5.09
C LEU A 343 -34.61 -0.70 -4.81
N VAL A 344 -33.48 -1.42 -4.74
CA VAL A 344 -32.16 -0.80 -4.55
C VAL A 344 -31.82 0.14 -5.70
N ALA A 345 -32.11 -0.24 -6.95
CA ALA A 345 -31.88 0.57 -8.14
C ALA A 345 -32.69 1.87 -8.18
N SER A 346 -33.87 1.90 -7.57
CA SER A 346 -34.71 3.10 -7.48
C SER A 346 -34.04 4.26 -6.73
N THR A 347 -33.04 3.98 -5.89
CA THR A 347 -32.23 5.00 -5.19
C THR A 347 -31.33 5.81 -6.13
N LYS A 348 -31.13 5.34 -7.38
CA LYS A 348 -30.25 5.94 -8.40
C LYS A 348 -28.77 6.00 -8.04
N LYS A 349 -28.36 5.32 -6.97
CA LYS A 349 -26.95 5.23 -6.57
C LYS A 349 -26.25 4.10 -7.33
N PRO A 350 -24.92 4.15 -7.51
CA PRO A 350 -24.17 3.09 -8.16
C PRO A 350 -24.42 1.72 -7.51
N ILE A 351 -24.54 0.67 -8.34
CA ILE A 351 -24.80 -0.70 -7.89
C ILE A 351 -23.68 -1.64 -8.32
N ILE A 352 -23.23 -2.46 -7.38
CA ILE A 352 -22.24 -3.50 -7.59
C ILE A 352 -22.91 -4.86 -7.39
N ILE A 353 -22.96 -5.72 -8.40
CA ILE A 353 -23.65 -7.01 -8.36
C ILE A 353 -22.63 -8.14 -8.49
N SER A 354 -22.61 -9.09 -7.54
CA SER A 354 -21.72 -10.26 -7.64
C SER A 354 -22.45 -11.38 -8.37
N THR A 355 -21.74 -12.10 -9.22
CA THR A 355 -22.35 -13.08 -10.13
C THR A 355 -22.08 -14.54 -9.71
N GLY A 356 -21.79 -14.80 -8.43
CA GLY A 356 -21.19 -16.06 -8.00
C GLY A 356 -22.05 -17.32 -8.11
N ILE A 357 -23.36 -17.17 -8.24
CA ILE A 357 -24.30 -18.27 -8.51
C ILE A 357 -25.09 -18.06 -9.81
N ALA A 358 -24.80 -16.98 -10.54
CA ALA A 358 -25.68 -16.47 -11.57
C ALA A 358 -25.53 -17.22 -12.89
N THR A 359 -26.65 -17.49 -13.53
CA THR A 359 -26.74 -17.83 -14.93
C THR A 359 -26.70 -16.57 -15.82
N HIS A 360 -26.51 -16.76 -17.13
CA HIS A 360 -26.59 -15.66 -18.08
C HIS A 360 -27.94 -14.92 -18.02
N GLN A 361 -29.03 -15.66 -17.86
CA GLN A 361 -30.38 -15.13 -17.84
C GLN A 361 -30.64 -14.29 -16.57
N GLU A 362 -30.21 -14.77 -15.40
CA GLU A 362 -30.37 -14.03 -14.14
C GLU A 362 -29.56 -12.73 -14.12
N ILE A 363 -28.38 -12.69 -14.78
CA ILE A 363 -27.65 -11.44 -14.97
C ILE A 363 -28.48 -10.45 -15.81
N LEU A 364 -29.09 -10.90 -16.91
CA LEU A 364 -29.92 -10.04 -17.76
C LEU A 364 -31.14 -9.51 -16.98
N GLU A 365 -31.79 -10.34 -16.18
CA GLU A 365 -32.94 -9.96 -15.36
C GLU A 365 -32.55 -8.92 -14.29
N ALA A 366 -31.42 -9.13 -13.60
CA ALA A 366 -30.91 -8.18 -12.63
C ALA A 366 -30.56 -6.82 -13.25
N LEU A 367 -29.92 -6.82 -14.43
CA LEU A 367 -29.61 -5.60 -15.17
C LEU A 367 -30.88 -4.90 -15.65
N GLN A 368 -31.84 -5.64 -16.20
CA GLN A 368 -33.12 -5.09 -16.65
C GLN A 368 -33.89 -4.45 -15.49
N ALA A 369 -33.89 -5.06 -14.31
CA ALA A 369 -34.49 -4.46 -13.12
C ALA A 369 -33.85 -3.11 -12.75
N CYS A 370 -32.53 -2.97 -12.91
CA CYS A 370 -31.84 -1.70 -12.71
C CYS A 370 -32.24 -0.66 -13.76
N TYR A 371 -32.27 -1.05 -15.04
CA TYR A 371 -32.63 -0.17 -16.14
C TYR A 371 -34.10 0.28 -16.08
N ASP A 372 -35.02 -0.61 -15.72
CA ASP A 372 -36.42 -0.28 -15.47
C ASP A 372 -36.59 0.75 -14.34
N ALA A 373 -35.75 0.66 -13.32
CA ALA A 373 -35.68 1.64 -12.26
C ALA A 373 -34.91 2.90 -12.68
N GLY A 374 -34.41 2.98 -13.93
CA GLY A 374 -33.66 4.06 -14.53
C GLY A 374 -32.28 4.29 -13.92
N ASN A 375 -31.57 3.23 -13.58
CA ASN A 375 -30.21 3.26 -13.04
C ASN A 375 -29.26 2.44 -13.95
N ASP A 376 -28.23 3.11 -14.47
CA ASP A 376 -27.26 2.56 -15.43
C ASP A 376 -25.82 2.51 -14.90
N ASP A 377 -25.56 3.03 -13.69
CA ASP A 377 -24.24 2.97 -13.06
C ASP A 377 -24.02 1.64 -12.34
N ILE A 378 -23.72 0.60 -13.14
CA ILE A 378 -23.64 -0.78 -12.69
C ILE A 378 -22.21 -1.32 -12.84
N THR A 379 -21.77 -2.11 -11.85
CA THR A 379 -20.52 -2.88 -11.88
C THR A 379 -20.80 -4.36 -11.57
N LEU A 380 -20.43 -5.27 -12.47
CA LEU A 380 -20.51 -6.72 -12.22
C LEU A 380 -19.20 -7.26 -11.65
N LEU A 381 -19.25 -8.03 -10.57
CA LEU A 381 -18.09 -8.72 -10.03
C LEU A 381 -18.15 -10.20 -10.35
N LEU A 382 -17.14 -10.71 -11.06
CA LEU A 382 -16.88 -12.15 -11.11
C LEU A 382 -16.64 -12.64 -9.69
N CYS A 383 -17.20 -13.78 -9.32
CA CYS A 383 -17.16 -14.31 -7.98
C CYS A 383 -17.30 -15.83 -8.03
N THR A 384 -16.66 -16.54 -7.10
CA THR A 384 -16.97 -17.95 -6.83
C THR A 384 -17.48 -18.04 -5.39
N SER A 385 -18.71 -18.48 -5.20
CA SER A 385 -19.36 -18.57 -3.88
C SER A 385 -18.88 -19.80 -3.07
N SER A 386 -17.58 -19.89 -2.82
CA SER A 386 -16.93 -20.92 -2.00
C SER A 386 -15.88 -20.28 -1.10
N TYR A 387 -15.73 -20.77 0.13
CA TYR A 387 -15.01 -20.06 1.20
C TYR A 387 -14.09 -21.01 1.98
N PRO A 388 -12.77 -21.01 1.73
CA PRO A 388 -12.09 -20.34 0.62
C PRO A 388 -12.41 -20.98 -0.74
N ALA A 389 -12.35 -20.20 -1.81
CA ALA A 389 -12.51 -20.70 -3.17
C ALA A 389 -11.21 -21.38 -3.66
N PRO A 390 -11.29 -22.61 -4.21
CA PRO A 390 -10.16 -23.22 -4.91
C PRO A 390 -9.69 -22.36 -6.08
N LEU A 391 -8.38 -22.28 -6.32
CA LEU A 391 -7.81 -21.38 -7.35
C LEU A 391 -8.34 -21.71 -8.76
N GLU A 392 -8.48 -23.00 -9.08
CA GLU A 392 -9.01 -23.50 -10.34
C GLU A 392 -10.47 -23.07 -10.57
N SER A 393 -11.25 -22.88 -9.49
CA SER A 393 -12.65 -22.47 -9.56
C SER A 393 -12.82 -20.98 -9.85
N ALA A 394 -11.77 -20.17 -9.67
CA ALA A 394 -11.85 -18.71 -9.85
C ALA A 394 -12.04 -18.28 -11.31
N GLN A 395 -11.60 -19.11 -12.27
CA GLN A 395 -11.80 -18.91 -13.72
C GLN A 395 -11.58 -17.46 -14.20
N ILE A 396 -10.53 -16.81 -13.67
CA ILE A 396 -10.31 -15.35 -13.78
C ILE A 396 -10.25 -14.83 -15.23
N ALA A 397 -9.82 -15.67 -16.18
CA ALA A 397 -9.82 -15.34 -17.60
C ALA A 397 -11.21 -15.01 -18.18
N SER A 398 -12.29 -15.45 -17.51
CA SER A 398 -13.67 -15.16 -17.92
C SER A 398 -14.14 -13.75 -17.52
N MET A 399 -13.46 -13.07 -16.58
CA MET A 399 -13.90 -11.79 -16.00
C MET A 399 -14.12 -10.69 -17.07
N PRO A 400 -13.23 -10.48 -18.06
CA PRO A 400 -13.46 -9.46 -19.09
C PRO A 400 -14.69 -9.71 -19.94
N THR A 401 -15.18 -10.95 -20.01
CA THR A 401 -16.38 -11.28 -20.81
C THR A 401 -17.66 -10.68 -20.21
N LEU A 402 -17.63 -10.22 -18.95
CA LEU A 402 -18.71 -9.44 -18.34
C LEU A 402 -18.92 -8.09 -19.05
N ALA A 403 -17.90 -7.57 -19.73
CA ALA A 403 -18.02 -6.34 -20.54
C ALA A 403 -19.09 -6.45 -21.64
N ARG A 404 -19.45 -7.68 -22.08
CA ARG A 404 -20.52 -7.90 -23.07
C ARG A 404 -21.89 -7.37 -22.63
N TYR A 405 -22.08 -7.14 -21.34
CA TYR A 405 -23.30 -6.58 -20.77
C TYR A 405 -23.32 -5.04 -20.76
N GLY A 406 -22.28 -4.38 -21.30
CA GLY A 406 -22.23 -2.91 -21.40
C GLY A 406 -21.95 -2.20 -20.07
N VAL A 407 -21.43 -2.91 -19.07
CA VAL A 407 -21.22 -2.42 -17.71
C VAL A 407 -19.76 -2.56 -17.28
N LYS A 408 -19.38 -1.85 -16.22
CA LYS A 408 -18.07 -2.04 -15.58
C LYS A 408 -17.99 -3.46 -15.01
N TYR A 409 -16.77 -3.99 -14.90
CA TYR A 409 -16.56 -5.30 -14.32
C TYR A 409 -15.41 -5.32 -13.32
N GLY A 410 -15.38 -6.33 -12.45
CA GLY A 410 -14.37 -6.49 -11.41
C GLY A 410 -14.38 -7.90 -10.82
N LEU A 411 -13.74 -8.06 -9.66
CA LEU A 411 -13.60 -9.34 -8.97
C LEU A 411 -14.04 -9.22 -7.50
N SER A 412 -14.84 -10.17 -7.04
CA SER A 412 -15.08 -10.47 -5.62
C SER A 412 -14.35 -11.76 -5.29
N ASP A 413 -13.25 -11.68 -4.55
CA ASP A 413 -12.23 -12.73 -4.49
C ASP A 413 -12.24 -13.48 -3.14
N HIS A 414 -12.62 -14.76 -3.18
CA HIS A 414 -12.59 -15.66 -2.01
C HIS A 414 -11.43 -16.66 -2.04
N THR A 415 -10.50 -16.53 -2.99
CA THR A 415 -9.30 -17.37 -3.06
C THR A 415 -8.29 -16.99 -1.96
N GLN A 416 -7.37 -17.89 -1.65
CA GLN A 416 -6.27 -17.54 -0.75
C GLN A 416 -5.19 -16.72 -1.47
N GLY A 417 -4.58 -15.76 -0.75
CA GLY A 417 -3.50 -14.93 -1.29
C GLY A 417 -3.97 -13.82 -2.24
N ASP A 418 -3.05 -13.31 -3.05
CA ASP A 418 -3.23 -12.11 -3.89
C ASP A 418 -3.19 -12.36 -5.40
N LEU A 419 -3.02 -13.61 -5.83
CA LEU A 419 -2.81 -13.96 -7.24
C LEU A 419 -4.02 -13.56 -8.11
N CYS A 420 -5.23 -13.97 -7.75
CA CYS A 420 -6.43 -13.70 -8.52
C CYS A 420 -6.72 -12.19 -8.63
N ALA A 421 -6.54 -11.44 -7.54
CA ALA A 421 -6.64 -9.99 -7.55
C ALA A 421 -5.63 -9.31 -8.51
N LEU A 422 -4.38 -9.78 -8.57
CA LEU A 422 -3.39 -9.23 -9.50
C LEU A 422 -3.70 -9.56 -10.96
N LEU A 423 -4.16 -10.78 -11.23
CA LEU A 423 -4.62 -11.16 -12.56
C LEU A 423 -5.85 -10.34 -12.99
N ALA A 424 -6.79 -10.10 -12.08
CA ALA A 424 -7.94 -9.25 -12.34
C ALA A 424 -7.53 -7.81 -12.68
N CYS A 425 -6.54 -7.25 -11.99
CA CYS A 425 -5.98 -5.95 -12.35
C CYS A 425 -5.41 -5.94 -13.78
N ALA A 426 -4.66 -6.97 -14.18
CA ALA A 426 -4.11 -7.09 -15.53
C ALA A 426 -5.20 -7.25 -16.60
N LEU A 427 -6.32 -7.85 -16.23
CA LEU A 427 -7.47 -8.11 -17.08
C LEU A 427 -8.50 -6.96 -17.07
N GLY A 428 -8.16 -5.79 -16.52
CA GLY A 428 -8.98 -4.59 -16.63
C GLY A 428 -10.08 -4.44 -15.59
N ALA A 429 -10.00 -5.13 -14.45
CA ALA A 429 -10.92 -4.93 -13.34
C ALA A 429 -11.01 -3.44 -12.95
N SER A 430 -12.24 -2.95 -12.80
CA SER A 430 -12.54 -1.62 -12.24
C SER A 430 -12.60 -1.64 -10.72
N MET A 431 -12.89 -2.81 -10.13
CA MET A 431 -13.02 -3.01 -8.70
C MET A 431 -12.55 -4.41 -8.30
N ILE A 432 -11.89 -4.52 -7.15
CA ILE A 432 -11.47 -5.77 -6.53
C ILE A 432 -11.92 -5.74 -5.07
N GLU A 433 -12.71 -6.74 -4.66
CA GLU A 433 -13.18 -6.95 -3.30
C GLU A 433 -12.50 -8.16 -2.68
N LYS A 434 -12.03 -8.00 -1.43
CA LYS A 434 -11.40 -9.07 -0.64
C LYS A 434 -11.89 -8.98 0.80
N HIS A 435 -12.27 -10.12 1.39
CA HIS A 435 -12.52 -10.19 2.82
C HIS A 435 -11.26 -9.78 3.60
N PHE A 436 -11.45 -8.96 4.64
CA PHE A 436 -10.38 -8.34 5.38
C PHE A 436 -10.50 -8.66 6.86
N ILE A 437 -9.39 -9.08 7.47
CA ILE A 437 -9.28 -9.29 8.91
C ILE A 437 -7.97 -8.66 9.41
N ILE A 438 -7.96 -8.19 10.66
CA ILE A 438 -6.73 -7.67 11.28
C ILE A 438 -5.69 -8.79 11.36
N ARG A 439 -6.09 -9.95 11.91
CA ARG A 439 -5.34 -11.21 11.99
C ARG A 439 -6.31 -12.38 12.05
N ARG A 440 -6.03 -13.47 11.35
CA ARG A 440 -6.86 -14.70 11.38
C ARG A 440 -6.92 -15.31 12.78
N SER A 441 -5.88 -15.09 13.60
CA SER A 441 -5.82 -15.55 15.00
C SER A 441 -6.89 -14.94 15.91
N LEU A 442 -7.64 -13.92 15.46
CA LEU A 442 -8.78 -13.38 16.20
C LEU A 442 -10.02 -14.28 16.11
N GLY A 443 -10.01 -15.29 15.24
CA GLY A 443 -11.16 -16.15 14.98
C GLY A 443 -12.33 -15.38 14.38
N GLY A 444 -13.50 -16.02 14.33
CA GLY A 444 -14.69 -15.50 13.65
C GLY A 444 -15.09 -16.39 12.48
N VAL A 445 -16.35 -16.28 12.07
CA VAL A 445 -16.95 -17.17 11.05
C VAL A 445 -16.30 -17.05 9.67
N ASP A 446 -15.65 -15.91 9.39
CA ASP A 446 -15.00 -15.62 8.10
C ASP A 446 -13.48 -15.55 8.18
N ALA A 447 -12.89 -15.84 9.35
CA ALA A 447 -11.48 -15.58 9.62
C ALA A 447 -10.54 -16.39 8.71
N GLU A 448 -10.92 -17.62 8.36
CA GLU A 448 -10.08 -18.56 7.61
C GLU A 448 -9.73 -18.08 6.19
N PHE A 449 -10.72 -17.50 5.49
CA PHE A 449 -10.57 -17.05 4.11
C PHE A 449 -10.34 -15.54 3.98
N SER A 450 -10.44 -14.79 5.07
CA SER A 450 -10.15 -13.36 5.09
C SER A 450 -8.65 -13.08 4.95
N MET A 451 -8.30 -12.04 4.19
CA MET A 451 -6.93 -11.59 4.01
C MET A 451 -6.48 -10.74 5.21
N GLU A 452 -5.30 -11.03 5.76
CA GLU A 452 -4.78 -10.26 6.89
C GLU A 452 -4.35 -8.85 6.47
N ALA A 453 -4.39 -7.89 7.41
CA ALA A 453 -4.02 -6.50 7.15
C ALA A 453 -2.63 -6.32 6.48
N ARG A 454 -1.66 -7.17 6.84
CA ARG A 454 -0.31 -7.14 6.23
C ARG A 454 -0.30 -7.65 4.78
N GLU A 455 -1.05 -8.72 4.52
CA GLU A 455 -1.22 -9.31 3.19
C GLU A 455 -1.99 -8.32 2.29
N PHE A 456 -3.05 -7.72 2.81
CA PHE A 456 -3.83 -6.70 2.10
C PHE A 456 -2.99 -5.47 1.77
N GLN A 457 -2.11 -5.03 2.67
CA GLN A 457 -1.15 -3.95 2.38
C GLN A 457 -0.11 -4.34 1.31
N ALA A 458 0.26 -5.62 1.24
CA ALA A 458 1.09 -6.11 0.16
C ALA A 458 0.30 -6.09 -1.17
N LEU A 459 -0.94 -6.59 -1.17
CA LEU A 459 -1.84 -6.56 -2.32
C LEU A 459 -2.04 -5.13 -2.84
N ALA A 460 -2.41 -4.17 -1.99
CA ALA A 460 -2.61 -2.77 -2.39
C ALA A 460 -1.37 -2.16 -3.07
N ARG A 461 -0.17 -2.45 -2.56
CA ARG A 461 1.10 -2.02 -3.18
C ARG A 461 1.33 -2.73 -4.52
N LYS A 462 1.11 -4.04 -4.59
CA LYS A 462 1.29 -4.82 -5.82
C LYS A 462 0.29 -4.37 -6.90
N LEU A 463 -0.97 -4.08 -6.56
CA LEU A 463 -1.96 -3.53 -7.49
C LEU A 463 -1.54 -2.17 -8.05
N LYS A 464 -1.01 -1.28 -7.19
CA LYS A 464 -0.46 0.01 -7.65
C LYS A 464 0.71 -0.19 -8.62
N SER A 465 1.65 -1.09 -8.30
CA SER A 465 2.78 -1.39 -9.17
C SER A 465 2.34 -2.07 -10.47
N ALA A 466 1.39 -3.01 -10.41
CA ALA A 466 0.83 -3.70 -11.56
C ALA A 466 0.17 -2.71 -12.51
N HIS A 467 -0.67 -1.81 -11.99
CA HIS A 467 -1.28 -0.76 -12.78
C HIS A 467 -0.25 0.12 -13.50
N LEU A 468 0.80 0.57 -12.80
CA LEU A 468 1.90 1.33 -13.42
C LEU A 468 2.64 0.53 -14.50
N ALA A 469 2.85 -0.78 -14.27
CA ALA A 469 3.55 -1.65 -15.20
C ALA A 469 2.72 -1.98 -16.46
N LEU A 470 1.41 -2.13 -16.31
CA LEU A 470 0.48 -2.33 -17.43
C LEU A 470 0.48 -1.12 -18.37
N GLY A 471 0.44 0.09 -17.80
CA GLY A 471 0.54 1.32 -18.58
C GLY A 471 -0.53 1.42 -19.68
N SER A 472 -0.15 1.99 -20.83
CA SER A 472 -1.03 2.11 -21.99
C SER A 472 -0.95 0.88 -22.89
N GLN A 473 -2.08 0.51 -23.49
CA GLN A 473 -2.14 -0.47 -24.58
C GLN A 473 -1.76 0.12 -25.95
N ASP A 474 -1.55 1.43 -26.03
CA ASP A 474 -1.12 2.14 -27.23
C ASP A 474 0.36 1.80 -27.57
N LEU A 475 0.51 0.74 -28.35
CA LEU A 475 1.81 0.28 -28.82
C LEU A 475 2.45 1.30 -29.76
N ASP A 476 1.67 1.99 -30.59
CA ASP A 476 2.21 2.90 -31.60
C ASP A 476 2.87 4.10 -30.94
N SER A 477 2.20 4.77 -29.99
CA SER A 477 2.81 5.84 -29.19
C SER A 477 4.08 5.38 -28.46
N LYS A 478 4.08 4.14 -27.95
CA LYS A 478 5.26 3.57 -27.28
C LYS A 478 6.41 3.36 -28.26
N LEU A 479 6.14 2.86 -29.46
CA LEU A 479 7.15 2.65 -30.50
C LEU A 479 7.67 3.97 -31.07
N GLU A 480 6.81 4.97 -31.25
CA GLU A 480 7.20 6.32 -31.66
C GLU A 480 8.15 6.96 -30.65
N SER A 481 7.88 6.80 -29.34
CA SER A 481 8.78 7.30 -28.29
C SER A 481 10.20 6.70 -28.38
N ASN A 482 10.34 5.48 -28.91
CA ASN A 482 11.64 4.85 -29.11
C ASN A 482 12.46 5.55 -30.22
N ALA A 483 11.80 6.21 -31.19
CA ALA A 483 12.48 6.94 -32.27
C ALA A 483 13.38 8.07 -31.74
N SER A 484 12.98 8.70 -30.63
CA SER A 484 13.74 9.76 -29.96
C SER A 484 14.60 9.26 -28.79
N SER A 485 14.67 7.94 -28.57
CA SER A 485 15.43 7.38 -27.44
C SER A 485 16.95 7.48 -27.66
N SER A 486 17.68 7.88 -26.62
CA SER A 486 19.15 7.86 -26.62
C SER A 486 19.72 6.46 -26.88
N GLY A 487 18.95 5.42 -26.55
CA GLY A 487 19.24 4.02 -26.85
C GLY A 487 19.49 3.75 -28.35
N ARG A 488 18.90 4.54 -29.26
CA ARG A 488 19.13 4.41 -30.70
C ARG A 488 20.58 4.65 -31.11
N ALA A 489 21.34 5.44 -30.34
CA ALA A 489 22.77 5.65 -30.59
C ALA A 489 23.56 4.33 -30.58
N PHE A 490 23.07 3.30 -29.86
CA PHE A 490 23.70 1.99 -29.77
C PHE A 490 23.19 0.99 -30.81
N ALA A 491 22.34 1.40 -31.76
CA ALA A 491 21.94 0.57 -32.88
C ALA A 491 23.14 0.31 -33.81
N ARG A 492 23.08 -0.77 -34.62
CA ARG A 492 24.11 -0.99 -35.64
C ARG A 492 23.84 -0.12 -36.86
N SER A 493 24.90 0.34 -37.51
CA SER A 493 24.87 0.93 -38.83
C SER A 493 26.13 0.51 -39.62
N LEU A 494 26.20 0.87 -40.90
CA LEU A 494 27.34 0.52 -41.73
C LEU A 494 28.50 1.49 -41.46
N PHE A 495 29.64 0.93 -41.09
CA PHE A 495 30.84 1.66 -40.76
C PHE A 495 32.04 1.08 -41.49
N VAL A 496 33.00 1.95 -41.73
CA VAL A 496 34.30 1.62 -42.31
C VAL A 496 35.16 0.99 -41.21
N CYS A 497 35.60 -0.24 -41.43
CA CYS A 497 36.35 -1.06 -40.47
C CYS A 497 37.85 -1.14 -40.78
N GLU A 498 38.23 -0.78 -42.00
CA GLU A 498 39.60 -0.70 -42.52
C GLU A 498 39.64 0.50 -43.47
N ASP A 499 40.76 1.22 -43.56
CA ASP A 499 40.89 2.34 -44.51
C ASP A 499 40.70 1.84 -45.96
N VAL A 500 39.93 2.57 -46.77
CA VAL A 500 39.63 2.22 -48.17
C VAL A 500 40.01 3.37 -49.08
N LYS A 501 40.84 3.11 -50.10
CA LYS A 501 41.22 4.12 -51.09
C LYS A 501 40.17 4.29 -52.18
N LYS A 502 40.07 5.50 -52.76
CA LYS A 502 39.22 5.78 -53.92
C LYS A 502 39.42 4.72 -55.01
N GLY A 503 38.31 4.17 -55.51
CA GLY A 503 38.25 3.13 -56.54
C GLY A 503 38.33 1.69 -56.03
N GLN A 504 38.69 1.45 -54.77
CA GLN A 504 38.71 0.11 -54.17
C GLN A 504 37.30 -0.43 -53.94
N ILE A 505 37.18 -1.76 -53.95
CA ILE A 505 35.89 -2.46 -53.75
C ILE A 505 35.54 -2.48 -52.26
N LEU A 506 34.27 -2.20 -51.95
CA LEU A 506 33.71 -2.37 -50.61
C LEU A 506 33.45 -3.87 -50.36
N THR A 507 34.09 -4.43 -49.35
CA THR A 507 34.08 -5.86 -49.00
C THR A 507 33.53 -6.09 -47.59
N PRO A 508 33.21 -7.34 -47.23
CA PRO A 508 32.78 -7.67 -45.86
C PRO A 508 33.83 -7.41 -44.77
N SER A 509 35.12 -7.25 -45.12
CA SER A 509 36.16 -6.92 -44.14
C SER A 509 36.18 -5.43 -43.83
N ASN A 510 36.09 -4.59 -44.89
CA ASN A 510 36.26 -3.15 -44.77
C ASN A 510 34.95 -2.40 -44.51
N ILE A 511 33.78 -2.92 -44.89
CA ILE A 511 32.46 -2.36 -44.52
C ILE A 511 31.67 -3.40 -43.74
N ARG A 512 31.32 -3.06 -42.50
CA ARG A 512 30.56 -3.95 -41.63
C ARG A 512 29.40 -3.22 -40.98
N SER A 513 28.32 -3.97 -40.75
CA SER A 513 27.30 -3.57 -39.80
C SER A 513 27.88 -3.66 -38.40
N ILE A 514 28.20 -2.54 -37.75
CA ILE A 514 28.70 -2.50 -36.35
C ILE A 514 28.05 -1.32 -35.61
N ARG A 515 28.26 -1.23 -34.29
CA ARG A 515 27.84 -0.06 -33.50
C ARG A 515 28.90 1.03 -33.60
N PRO A 516 28.55 2.32 -33.43
CA PRO A 516 27.23 2.88 -33.07
C PRO A 516 26.28 3.04 -34.28
N SER A 517 25.15 3.72 -34.07
CA SER A 517 24.36 4.28 -35.16
C SER A 517 25.07 5.49 -35.77
N GLY A 518 24.68 5.92 -36.97
CA GLY A 518 25.21 7.14 -37.60
C GLY A 518 25.63 6.96 -39.05
N GLY A 519 25.91 5.72 -39.46
CA GLY A 519 26.08 5.36 -40.87
C GLY A 519 24.78 4.87 -41.51
N LEU A 520 24.87 4.36 -42.73
CA LEU A 520 23.74 3.75 -43.44
C LEU A 520 23.11 2.60 -42.65
N SER A 521 21.81 2.38 -42.85
CA SER A 521 21.11 1.24 -42.26
C SER A 521 21.76 -0.08 -42.70
N PRO A 522 21.96 -1.06 -41.79
CA PRO A 522 22.51 -2.35 -42.15
C PRO A 522 21.74 -3.10 -43.25
N LYS A 523 20.46 -2.77 -43.47
CA LYS A 523 19.66 -3.36 -44.55
C LYS A 523 20.25 -3.12 -45.94
N PHE A 524 21.03 -2.05 -46.10
CA PHE A 524 21.67 -1.68 -47.36
C PHE A 524 23.02 -2.38 -47.58
N LEU A 525 23.50 -3.20 -46.63
CA LEU A 525 24.79 -3.87 -46.77
C LEU A 525 24.92 -4.68 -48.07
N PRO A 526 23.90 -5.45 -48.52
CA PRO A 526 23.98 -6.17 -49.79
C PRO A 526 24.11 -5.27 -51.01
N GLU A 527 23.56 -4.05 -50.96
CA GLU A 527 23.64 -3.06 -52.05
C GLU A 527 24.98 -2.31 -52.07
N VAL A 528 25.62 -2.21 -50.90
CA VAL A 528 26.91 -1.54 -50.70
C VAL A 528 28.08 -2.45 -51.09
N LEU A 529 28.03 -3.73 -50.74
CA LEU A 529 29.11 -4.67 -51.00
C LEU A 529 29.30 -4.88 -52.52
N GLY A 530 30.55 -4.87 -52.96
CA GLY A 530 30.91 -4.97 -54.39
C GLY A 530 30.96 -3.61 -55.12
N LYS A 531 30.43 -2.53 -54.53
CA LYS A 531 30.57 -1.17 -55.05
C LYS A 531 32.00 -0.64 -54.90
N ARG A 532 32.34 0.44 -55.62
CA ARG A 532 33.66 1.07 -55.53
C ARG A 532 33.60 2.36 -54.73
N ALA A 533 34.59 2.59 -53.86
CA ALA A 533 34.70 3.81 -53.08
C ALA A 533 34.87 5.04 -54.01
N SER A 534 34.04 6.07 -53.85
CA SER A 534 34.07 7.29 -54.66
C SER A 534 35.19 8.27 -54.21
N ARG A 535 35.68 8.07 -52.98
CA ARG A 535 36.75 8.82 -52.31
C ARG A 535 37.50 7.92 -51.33
N ASP A 536 38.55 8.44 -50.71
CA ASP A 536 39.21 7.76 -49.58
C ASP A 536 38.29 7.74 -48.35
N LEU A 537 38.16 6.58 -47.70
CA LEU A 537 37.34 6.35 -46.51
C LEU A 537 38.23 5.91 -45.34
N GLU A 538 38.03 6.55 -44.19
CA GLU A 538 38.83 6.30 -42.97
C GLU A 538 38.13 5.28 -42.06
N LYS A 539 38.90 4.38 -41.47
CA LYS A 539 38.44 3.45 -40.45
C LYS A 539 37.78 4.19 -39.28
N GLY A 540 36.62 3.69 -38.86
CA GLY A 540 35.83 4.27 -37.78
C GLY A 540 34.85 5.35 -38.25
N SER A 541 34.85 5.72 -39.53
CA SER A 541 33.86 6.65 -40.08
C SER A 541 32.53 5.94 -40.43
N PRO A 542 31.38 6.63 -40.24
CA PRO A 542 30.09 6.14 -40.70
C PRO A 542 30.04 6.14 -42.23
N LEU A 543 29.55 5.05 -42.82
CA LEU A 543 29.37 5.00 -44.26
C LEU A 543 28.14 5.81 -44.67
N SER A 544 28.22 6.53 -45.79
CA SER A 544 27.15 7.31 -46.41
C SER A 544 26.94 6.95 -47.90
N TRP A 545 25.81 7.33 -48.49
CA TRP A 545 25.51 7.05 -49.90
C TRP A 545 26.48 7.70 -50.89
N GLN A 546 27.15 8.78 -50.49
CA GLN A 546 28.09 9.50 -51.37
C GLN A 546 29.46 8.82 -51.43
N ASP A 547 29.71 7.83 -50.58
CA ASP A 547 31.02 7.19 -50.41
C ASP A 547 31.31 6.11 -51.46
N PHE A 548 30.35 5.78 -52.33
CA PHE A 548 30.51 4.73 -53.34
C PHE A 548 29.67 4.94 -54.60
N SER A 549 30.07 4.26 -55.68
CA SER A 549 29.40 4.23 -57.00
C SER A 549 29.22 2.79 -57.50
#